data_AF-L9LDB8-F1
#
_entry.id   AF-L9LDB8-F1
#
_cell.length_a   1.000
_cell.length_b   1.000
_cell.length_c   1.000
_cell.angle_alpha   90.00
_cell.angle_beta   90.00
_cell.angle_gamma   90.00
#
_symmetry.space_group_name_H-M   'P 1'
#
loop_
_entity.id
_entity.type
_entity.pdbx_description
1 polymer ?
#
loop_
_entity_poly.entity_id
_entity_poly.type
_entity_poly.pdbx_seq_one_letter_code
_entity_poly.pdbx_strand_id
1 'polypeptide(L)'
;MLRKARRKLIYEKAQHYHKKYRQMYRTEIRMARMARKAGNFYVPAEPKLAFVIRIRGIDGVSPKIQKVLQLLRLCQIFNGTFVKLSKASINMLRIVGPYISWEYPNPKSVNELICKRGYGKNQ
;
A
#
# COMPACT_ATOMS: atom_id res chain seq x y z
N MET A 1 -3.17 -27.04 23.41
CA MET A 1 -1.75 -26.76 23.04
C MET A 1 -1.57 -25.94 21.77
N LEU A 2 -2.35 -26.17 20.69
CA LEU A 2 -2.15 -25.53 19.37
C LEU A 2 -2.24 -23.98 19.37
N ARG A 3 -3.12 -23.37 20.17
CA ARG A 3 -3.27 -21.89 20.22
C ARG A 3 -2.03 -21.19 20.80
N LYS A 4 -1.40 -21.77 21.83
CA LYS A 4 -0.20 -21.23 22.48
C LYS A 4 1.01 -21.31 21.54
N ALA A 5 1.18 -22.45 20.86
CA ALA A 5 2.21 -22.63 19.84
C ALA A 5 2.05 -21.64 18.67
N ARG A 6 0.81 -21.47 18.16
CA ARG A 6 0.51 -20.47 17.11
C ARG A 6 0.83 -19.04 17.53
N ARG A 7 0.49 -18.64 18.76
CA ARG A 7 0.83 -17.30 19.30
C ARG A 7 2.34 -17.09 19.36
N LYS A 8 3.10 -18.08 19.83
CA LYS A 8 4.57 -18.03 19.86
C LYS A 8 5.14 -17.82 18.45
N LEU A 9 4.67 -18.60 17.47
CA LEU A 9 5.07 -18.47 16.07
C LEU A 9 4.75 -17.07 15.50
N ILE A 10 3.55 -16.54 15.76
CA ILE A 10 3.15 -15.19 15.29
C ILE A 10 4.05 -14.12 15.91
N TYR A 11 4.38 -14.26 17.19
CA TYR A 11 5.26 -13.33 17.89
C TYR A 11 6.67 -13.33 17.30
N GLU A 12 7.27 -14.51 17.09
CA GLU A 12 8.59 -14.66 16.46
C GLU A 12 8.61 -14.05 15.03
N LYS A 13 7.55 -14.29 14.25
CA LYS A 13 7.38 -13.66 12.92
C LYS A 13 7.30 -12.14 13.02
N ALA A 14 6.51 -11.60 13.94
CA ALA A 14 6.37 -10.16 14.13
C ALA A 14 7.72 -9.51 14.50
N GLN A 15 8.49 -10.13 15.40
CA GLN A 15 9.83 -9.67 15.75
C GLN A 15 10.78 -9.68 14.54
N HIS A 16 10.77 -10.76 13.76
CA HIS A 16 11.58 -10.88 12.56
C HIS A 16 11.28 -9.77 11.55
N TYR A 17 10.00 -9.52 11.24
CA TYR A 17 9.61 -8.46 10.32
C TYR A 17 9.95 -7.06 10.86
N HIS A 18 9.76 -6.81 12.16
CA HIS A 18 10.13 -5.54 12.77
C HIS A 18 11.64 -5.25 12.62
N LYS A 19 12.49 -6.26 12.90
CA LYS A 19 13.95 -6.14 12.71
C LYS A 19 14.29 -5.86 11.25
N LYS A 20 13.67 -6.58 10.32
CA LYS A 20 13.88 -6.42 8.87
C LYS A 20 13.55 -4.99 8.40
N TYR A 21 12.37 -4.48 8.74
CA TYR A 21 11.97 -3.12 8.34
C TYR A 21 12.88 -2.04 8.92
N ARG A 22 13.29 -2.19 10.18
CA ARG A 22 14.23 -1.26 10.82
C ARG A 22 15.60 -1.26 10.13
N GLN A 23 16.10 -2.44 9.73
CA GLN A 23 17.37 -2.56 9.02
C GLN A 23 17.29 -1.96 7.62
N MET A 24 16.21 -2.23 6.87
CA MET A 24 15.98 -1.64 5.55
C MET A 24 15.98 -0.10 5.61
N TYR A 25 15.20 0.48 6.51
CA TYR A 25 15.14 1.94 6.69
C TYR A 25 16.49 2.56 7.03
N ARG A 26 17.27 1.94 7.92
CA ARG A 26 18.63 2.40 8.26
C ARG A 26 19.60 2.30 7.09
N THR A 27 19.43 1.29 6.24
CA THR A 27 20.29 1.06 5.08
C THR A 27 20.05 2.14 4.03
N GLU A 28 18.80 2.46 3.71
CA GLU A 28 18.42 3.56 2.82
C GLU A 28 19.05 4.90 3.26
N ILE A 29 18.91 5.26 4.55
CA ILE A 29 19.52 6.48 5.11
C ILE A 29 21.05 6.45 4.98
N ARG A 30 21.67 5.30 5.25
CA ARG A 30 23.12 5.15 5.15
C ARG A 30 23.59 5.36 3.71
N MET A 31 22.93 4.73 2.74
CA MET A 31 23.27 4.87 1.32
C MET A 31 23.13 6.32 0.86
N ALA A 32 22.04 7.00 1.22
CA ALA A 32 21.85 8.41 0.91
C ALA A 32 22.96 9.30 1.50
N ARG A 33 23.39 9.03 2.74
CA ARG A 33 24.50 9.76 3.38
C ARG A 33 25.85 9.48 2.71
N MET A 34 26.12 8.24 2.33
CA MET A 34 27.34 7.85 1.64
C MET A 34 27.42 8.51 0.26
N ALA A 35 26.32 8.49 -0.50
CA ALA A 35 26.24 9.17 -1.79
C ALA A 35 26.51 10.67 -1.65
N ARG A 36 25.84 11.34 -0.69
CA ARG A 36 26.07 12.76 -0.40
C ARG A 36 27.53 13.06 -0.02
N LYS A 37 28.16 12.20 0.80
CA LYS A 37 29.58 12.35 1.19
C LYS A 37 30.51 12.22 -0.02
N ALA A 38 30.17 11.35 -0.96
CA ALA A 38 30.94 11.14 -2.18
C ALA A 38 30.61 12.15 -3.31
N GLY A 39 29.68 13.08 -3.09
CA GLY A 39 29.21 14.01 -4.13
C GLY A 39 28.29 13.37 -5.19
N ASN A 40 27.83 12.13 -4.95
CA ASN A 40 26.97 11.37 -5.86
C ASN A 40 25.49 11.41 -5.42
N PHE A 41 24.59 11.00 -6.32
CA PHE A 41 23.15 10.88 -6.06
C PHE A 41 22.76 9.44 -5.70
N TYR A 42 21.84 9.30 -4.75
CA TYR A 42 21.20 8.03 -4.42
C TYR A 42 19.74 8.05 -4.88
N VAL A 43 19.37 7.08 -5.73
CA VAL A 43 18.00 6.91 -6.22
C VAL A 43 17.36 5.74 -5.46
N PRO A 44 16.30 5.98 -4.67
CA PRO A 44 15.63 4.92 -3.94
C PRO A 44 14.85 4.01 -4.90
N ALA A 45 14.54 2.79 -4.44
CA ALA A 45 13.76 1.85 -5.23
C ALA A 45 12.33 2.37 -5.47
N GLU A 46 11.79 2.10 -6.66
CA GLU A 46 10.42 2.47 -6.99
C GLU A 46 9.40 1.80 -6.04
N PRO A 47 8.38 2.54 -5.60
CA PRO A 47 7.35 2.00 -4.73
C PRO A 47 6.50 0.95 -5.47
N LYS A 48 6.19 -0.14 -4.78
CA LYS A 48 5.49 -1.30 -5.36
C LYS A 48 4.01 -1.38 -4.96
N LEU A 49 3.56 -0.52 -4.05
CA LEU A 49 2.22 -0.54 -3.46
C LEU A 49 1.67 0.87 -3.38
N ALA A 50 0.43 1.06 -3.82
CA ALA A 50 -0.35 2.28 -3.60
C ALA A 50 -1.59 1.96 -2.75
N PHE A 51 -2.03 2.93 -1.97
CA PHE A 51 -3.36 2.93 -1.37
C PHE A 51 -4.24 3.90 -2.15
N VAL A 52 -5.37 3.41 -2.63
CA VAL A 52 -6.28 4.13 -3.52
C VAL A 52 -7.60 4.32 -2.80
N ILE A 53 -8.08 5.57 -2.72
CA ILE A 53 -9.34 5.94 -2.08
C ILE A 53 -10.26 6.55 -3.12
N ARG A 54 -11.53 6.17 -3.11
CA ARG A 54 -12.54 6.82 -3.95
C ARG A 54 -13.03 8.12 -3.32
N ILE A 55 -13.01 9.21 -4.09
CA ILE A 55 -13.38 10.56 -3.61
C ILE A 55 -14.68 11.10 -4.21
N ARG A 56 -15.18 10.54 -5.33
CA ARG A 56 -16.39 11.00 -6.03
C ARG A 56 -17.45 9.91 -6.21
N GLY A 57 -18.72 10.32 -6.33
CA GLY A 57 -19.88 9.46 -6.59
C GLY A 57 -19.91 8.80 -7.98
N ILE A 58 -21.03 8.15 -8.32
CA ILE A 58 -21.24 7.41 -9.59
C ILE A 58 -21.99 8.22 -10.65
N ASP A 59 -22.46 9.42 -10.34
CA ASP A 59 -23.35 10.17 -11.23
C ASP A 59 -22.62 10.64 -12.49
N GLY A 60 -23.20 10.36 -13.67
CA GLY A 60 -22.66 10.74 -14.97
C GLY A 60 -21.33 10.07 -15.35
N VAL A 61 -20.96 8.97 -14.68
CA VAL A 61 -19.69 8.28 -14.94
C VAL A 61 -19.80 7.39 -16.17
N SER A 62 -18.83 7.50 -17.10
CA SER A 62 -18.78 6.63 -18.27
C SER A 62 -18.68 5.14 -17.91
N PRO A 63 -19.28 4.22 -18.69
CA PRO A 63 -19.24 2.78 -18.41
C PRO A 63 -17.81 2.22 -18.24
N LYS A 64 -16.85 2.77 -18.99
CA LYS A 64 -15.43 2.40 -18.90
C LYS A 64 -14.84 2.71 -17.52
N ILE A 65 -15.09 3.92 -17.00
CA ILE A 65 -14.59 4.34 -15.68
C ILE A 65 -15.28 3.54 -14.59
N GLN A 66 -16.59 3.32 -14.71
CA GLN A 66 -17.36 2.50 -13.78
C GLN A 66 -16.78 1.08 -13.70
N LYS A 67 -16.45 0.48 -14.85
CA LYS A 67 -15.85 -0.86 -14.88
C LYS A 67 -14.47 -0.90 -14.23
N VAL A 68 -13.63 0.11 -14.45
CA VAL A 68 -12.30 0.18 -13.83
C VAL A 68 -12.41 0.34 -12.31
N LEU A 69 -13.32 1.19 -11.81
CA LEU A 69 -13.57 1.34 -10.37
C LEU A 69 -14.07 0.03 -9.74
N GLN A 70 -14.94 -0.71 -10.44
CA GLN A 70 -15.39 -2.04 -10.02
C GLN A 70 -14.24 -3.05 -9.94
N LEU A 71 -13.34 -3.07 -10.93
CA LEU A 71 -12.17 -3.95 -10.92
C LEU A 71 -11.22 -3.63 -9.76
N LEU A 72 -11.09 -2.35 -9.39
CA LEU A 72 -10.34 -1.90 -8.21
C LEU A 72 -11.10 -2.10 -6.89
N ARG A 73 -12.34 -2.62 -6.94
CA ARG A 73 -13.26 -2.81 -5.81
C ARG A 73 -13.64 -1.51 -5.08
N LEU A 74 -13.62 -0.39 -5.79
CA LEU A 74 -13.95 0.94 -5.28
C LEU A 74 -15.43 1.29 -5.57
N CYS A 75 -16.35 0.47 -5.05
CA CYS A 75 -17.78 0.59 -5.36
C CYS A 75 -18.48 1.75 -4.63
N GLN A 76 -18.06 2.09 -3.41
CA GLN A 76 -18.63 3.17 -2.60
C GLN A 76 -17.62 4.31 -2.43
N ILE A 77 -18.11 5.52 -2.15
CA ILE A 77 -17.28 6.68 -1.82
C ILE A 77 -16.54 6.37 -0.50
N PHE A 78 -15.29 6.85 -0.39
CA PHE A 78 -14.39 6.60 0.72
C PHE A 78 -13.96 5.14 0.92
N ASN A 79 -14.30 4.23 0.00
CA ASN A 79 -13.66 2.93 -0.04
C ASN A 79 -12.18 3.09 -0.38
N GLY A 80 -11.35 2.31 0.30
CA GLY A 80 -9.91 2.27 0.12
C GLY A 80 -9.43 0.86 -0.23
N THR A 81 -8.56 0.73 -1.22
CA THR A 81 -7.94 -0.55 -1.58
C THR A 81 -6.44 -0.42 -1.79
N PHE A 82 -5.70 -1.45 -1.37
CA PHE A 82 -4.28 -1.58 -1.67
C PHE A 82 -4.10 -2.17 -3.07
N VAL A 83 -3.35 -1.49 -3.93
CA VAL A 83 -3.10 -1.89 -5.31
C VAL A 83 -1.60 -2.09 -5.51
N LYS A 84 -1.21 -3.29 -5.98
CA LYS A 84 0.16 -3.55 -6.42
C LYS A 84 0.44 -2.77 -7.70
N LEU A 85 1.52 -2.01 -7.72
CA LEU A 85 1.87 -1.16 -8.85
C LEU A 85 2.55 -2.00 -9.95
N SER A 86 1.97 -1.88 -11.15
CA SER A 86 2.43 -2.43 -12.41
C SER A 86 2.07 -1.42 -13.52
N LYS A 87 2.64 -1.59 -14.71
CA LYS A 87 2.31 -0.74 -15.86
C LYS A 87 0.79 -0.71 -16.15
N ALA A 88 0.13 -1.86 -16.04
CA ALA A 88 -1.30 -1.99 -16.25
C ALA A 88 -2.12 -1.28 -15.16
N SER A 89 -1.78 -1.48 -13.88
CA SER A 89 -2.51 -0.85 -12.79
C SER A 89 -2.33 0.67 -12.79
N ILE A 90 -1.14 1.18 -13.12
CA ILE A 90 -0.91 2.63 -13.26
C ILE A 90 -1.78 3.22 -14.37
N ASN A 91 -1.91 2.52 -15.51
CA ASN A 91 -2.81 2.96 -16.58
C ASN A 91 -4.28 2.96 -16.14
N MET A 92 -4.73 1.97 -15.35
CA MET A 92 -6.07 1.97 -14.76
C MET A 92 -6.27 3.17 -13.82
N LEU A 93 -5.30 3.46 -12.95
CA LEU A 93 -5.35 4.61 -12.04
C LEU A 93 -5.39 5.94 -12.80
N ARG A 94 -4.66 6.07 -13.91
CA ARG A 94 -4.71 7.25 -14.78
C ARG A 94 -6.11 7.46 -15.38
N ILE A 95 -6.75 6.39 -15.86
CA ILE A 95 -8.11 6.47 -16.45
C ILE A 95 -9.14 6.98 -15.44
N VAL A 96 -9.05 6.53 -14.18
CA VAL A 96 -10.03 6.89 -13.13
C VAL A 96 -9.55 8.03 -12.24
N GLY A 97 -8.44 8.68 -12.57
CA GLY A 97 -7.77 9.72 -11.78
C GLY A 97 -8.71 10.79 -11.20
N PRO A 98 -9.69 11.33 -11.95
CA PRO A 98 -10.62 12.33 -11.41
C PRO A 98 -11.53 11.84 -10.27
N TYR A 99 -11.69 10.53 -10.10
CA TYR A 99 -12.62 9.92 -9.13
C TYR A 99 -11.92 9.30 -7.92
N ILE A 100 -10.59 9.23 -7.95
CA ILE A 100 -9.78 8.61 -6.91
C ILE A 100 -8.69 9.58 -6.42
N SER A 101 -8.26 9.38 -5.19
CA SER A 101 -6.98 9.89 -4.70
C SER A 101 -6.12 8.69 -4.31
N TRP A 102 -4.82 8.72 -4.62
CA TRP A 102 -3.94 7.61 -4.27
C TRP A 102 -2.52 8.06 -3.99
N GLU A 103 -1.87 7.35 -3.08
CA GLU A 103 -0.50 7.63 -2.65
C GLU A 103 0.20 6.33 -2.18
N TYR A 104 1.51 6.40 -1.97
CA TYR A 104 2.30 5.31 -1.40
C TYR A 104 2.15 5.30 0.13
N PRO A 105 1.59 4.24 0.73
CA PRO A 105 1.31 4.23 2.15
C PRO A 105 2.60 3.97 2.96
N ASN A 106 2.73 4.64 4.11
CA ASN A 106 3.80 4.35 5.06
C ASN A 106 3.45 3.12 5.94
N PRO A 107 4.43 2.40 6.51
CA PRO A 107 4.18 1.20 7.32
C PRO A 107 3.26 1.41 8.54
N LYS A 108 3.27 2.61 9.13
CA LYS A 108 2.40 2.95 10.26
C LYS A 108 0.94 3.04 9.81
N SER A 109 0.67 3.78 8.73
CA SER A 109 -0.65 3.91 8.12
C SER A 109 -1.19 2.56 7.64
N VAL A 110 -0.37 1.69 7.06
CA VAL A 110 -0.79 0.33 6.70
C VAL A 110 -1.25 -0.45 7.93
N ASN A 111 -0.45 -0.46 9.01
CA ASN A 111 -0.81 -1.16 10.24
C ASN A 111 -2.09 -0.59 10.87
N GLU A 112 -2.21 0.74 10.96
CA GLU A 112 -3.41 1.37 11.51
C GLU A 112 -4.65 1.09 10.67
N LEU A 113 -4.55 1.13 9.34
CA LEU A 113 -5.67 0.81 8.45
C LEU A 113 -6.12 -0.65 8.63
N ILE A 114 -5.18 -1.59 8.65
CA ILE A 114 -5.51 -3.01 8.82
C ILE A 114 -6.11 -3.26 10.20
N CYS A 115 -5.52 -2.70 11.26
CA CYS A 115 -5.98 -2.93 12.63
C CYS A 115 -7.31 -2.24 12.96
N LYS A 116 -7.57 -1.05 12.40
CA LYS A 116 -8.76 -0.23 12.74
C LYS A 116 -9.91 -0.35 11.73
N ARG A 117 -9.60 -0.62 10.46
CA ARG A 117 -10.57 -0.59 9.34
C ARG A 117 -10.52 -1.86 8.47
N GLY A 118 -9.66 -2.83 8.80
CA GLY A 118 -9.53 -4.06 8.05
C GLY A 118 -10.68 -5.02 8.34
N TYR A 119 -11.35 -5.50 7.29
CA TYR A 119 -12.39 -6.52 7.37
C TYR A 119 -11.96 -7.74 6.54
N GLY A 120 -12.12 -8.93 7.11
CA GLY A 120 -11.96 -10.20 6.38
C GLY A 120 -13.27 -10.56 5.68
N LYS A 121 -13.19 -11.01 4.42
CA LYS A 121 -14.34 -11.65 3.78
C LYS A 121 -14.42 -13.07 4.33
N ASN A 122 -15.31 -13.30 5.28
CA ASN A 122 -15.63 -14.65 5.73
C ASN A 122 -16.42 -15.31 4.60
N GLN A 123 -15.90 -16.45 4.14
CA GLN A 123 -16.51 -17.25 3.09
C GLN A 123 -17.62 -18.11 3.69
#